data_AF-A7T8G0-F1
#
_entry.id   AF-A7T8G0-F1
#
_cell.length_a   1.000
_cell.length_b   1.000
_cell.length_c   1.000
_cell.angle_alpha   90.00
_cell.angle_beta   90.00
_cell.angle_gamma   90.00
#
_symmetry.space_group_name_H-M   'P 1'
#
loop_
_entity.id
_entity.type
_entity.pdbx_description
1 polymer ?
#
loop_
_entity_poly.entity_id
_entity_poly.type
_entity_poly.pdbx_seq_one_letter_code
_entity_poly.pdbx_strand_id
1 'polypeptide(L)'
;IGLEKSDIIPDSRFTASSHYNDDCLPEYGRLNNKNHWAAASESGYQYLQIDMISVYTVCAVATQGTTSRNYNSWTTKYKLS
;
A
#
# COMPACT_ATOMS: atom_id res chain seq x y z
N ILE A 1 9.21 4.18 11.00
CA ILE A 1 9.27 4.67 9.61
C ILE A 1 8.11 5.61 9.21
N GLY A 2 7.07 5.79 10.03
CA GLY A 2 6.12 6.91 9.84
C GLY A 2 5.22 6.84 8.61
N LEU A 3 5.11 5.68 7.94
CA LEU A 3 4.34 5.50 6.70
C LEU A 3 2.85 5.83 6.81
N GLU A 4 2.28 5.77 8.01
CA GLU A 4 0.89 6.15 8.29
C GLU A 4 0.62 7.64 8.03
N LYS A 5 1.64 8.52 8.13
CA LYS A 5 1.50 9.97 7.93
C LYS A 5 2.18 10.41 6.63
N SER A 6 1.50 11.27 5.88
CA SER A 6 2.01 11.89 4.64
C SER A 6 3.18 12.85 4.87
N ASP A 7 3.33 13.37 6.09
CA ASP A 7 4.31 14.41 6.41
C ASP A 7 5.76 13.90 6.42
N ILE A 8 5.95 12.58 6.58
CA ILE A 8 7.27 11.95 6.64
C ILE A 8 7.64 11.36 5.28
N ILE A 9 6.74 10.56 4.71
CA ILE A 9 6.88 10.01 3.37
C ILE A 9 5.74 10.58 2.52
N PRO A 10 6.01 11.47 1.54
CA PRO A 10 4.99 12.05 0.66
C PRO A 10 4.30 11.01 -0.22
N ASP A 11 3.10 11.32 -0.69
CA ASP A 11 2.29 10.43 -1.55
C ASP A 11 3.00 10.07 -2.86
N SER A 12 3.80 10.98 -3.41
CA SER A 12 4.61 10.74 -4.61
C SER A 12 5.67 9.63 -4.45
N ARG A 13 5.89 9.15 -3.23
CA ARG A 13 6.79 8.01 -2.94
C ARG A 13 6.08 6.67 -2.94
N PHE A 14 4.76 6.65 -3.10
CA PHE A 14 3.96 5.45 -3.28
C PHE A 14 3.72 5.26 -4.77
N THR A 15 4.18 4.13 -5.30
CA THR A 15 3.92 3.71 -6.68
C THR A 15 3.42 2.28 -6.66
N ALA A 16 2.74 1.85 -7.72
CA ALA A 16 2.31 0.47 -7.85
C ALA A 16 2.40 0.01 -9.30
N SER A 17 2.42 -1.29 -9.50
CA SER A 17 2.30 -1.88 -10.84
C SER A 17 0.97 -1.52 -11.53
N SER A 18 -0.11 -1.40 -10.75
CA SER A 18 -1.43 -0.93 -11.18
C SER A 18 -2.29 -0.53 -9.98
N HIS A 19 -3.43 0.11 -10.26
CA HIS A 19 -4.50 0.34 -9.30
C HIS A 19 -5.85 0.07 -9.97
N TYR A 20 -6.84 -0.39 -9.20
CA TYR A 20 -8.15 -0.80 -9.72
C TYR A 20 -8.95 0.36 -10.32
N ASN A 21 -8.96 1.52 -9.65
CA ASN A 21 -9.58 2.77 -10.08
C ASN A 21 -9.02 3.95 -9.25
N ASP A 22 -9.51 5.16 -9.49
CA ASP A 22 -9.07 6.38 -8.79
C ASP A 22 -9.41 6.40 -7.29
N ASP A 23 -10.25 5.48 -6.80
CA ASP A 23 -10.53 5.30 -5.37
C ASP A 23 -9.52 4.36 -4.68
N CYS A 24 -8.64 3.71 -5.45
CA CYS A 24 -7.71 2.67 -4.99
C CYS A 24 -6.23 3.02 -5.25
N LEU A 25 -5.89 4.31 -5.23
CA LEU A 25 -4.55 4.80 -5.57
C LEU A 25 -3.45 4.26 -4.62
N PRO A 26 -2.19 4.17 -5.08
CA PRO A 26 -1.08 3.62 -4.29
C PRO A 26 -0.87 4.29 -2.93
N GLU A 27 -0.99 5.62 -2.85
CA GLU A 27 -0.85 6.42 -1.64
C GLU A 27 -1.94 6.14 -0.59
N TYR A 28 -3.04 5.51 -0.99
CA TYR A 28 -4.06 5.04 -0.05
C TYR A 28 -3.65 3.74 0.67
N GLY A 29 -2.53 3.10 0.28
CA GLY A 29 -1.96 1.93 0.95
C GLY A 29 -1.34 2.18 2.33
N ARG A 30 -1.47 3.39 2.88
CA ARG A 30 -0.99 3.73 4.23
C ARG A 30 -1.78 2.98 5.31
N LEU A 31 -1.08 2.54 6.36
CA LEU A 31 -1.71 1.91 7.51
C LEU A 31 -2.74 2.86 8.15
N ASN A 32 -3.86 2.32 8.67
CA ASN A 32 -4.99 3.06 9.26
C ASN A 32 -5.65 4.12 8.35
N ASN A 33 -5.35 4.15 7.05
CA ASN A 33 -6.08 4.98 6.11
C ASN A 33 -7.53 4.46 5.94
N LYS A 34 -8.48 5.38 5.74
CA LYS A 34 -9.87 5.06 5.41
C LYS A 34 -10.00 4.46 4.00
N ASN A 35 -9.13 4.90 3.10
CA ASN A 35 -9.00 4.34 1.75
C ASN A 35 -7.96 3.20 1.75
N HIS A 36 -7.79 2.56 0.60
CA HIS A 36 -6.87 1.44 0.44
C HIS A 36 -6.28 1.43 -0.98
N TRP A 37 -5.12 0.80 -1.14
CA TRP A 37 -4.64 0.42 -2.46
C TRP A 37 -5.20 -0.96 -2.84
N ALA A 38 -5.61 -1.12 -4.10
CA ALA A 38 -5.97 -2.40 -4.69
C ALA A 38 -5.43 -2.44 -6.12
N ALA A 39 -4.77 -3.54 -6.49
CA ALA A 39 -4.28 -3.74 -7.84
C ALA A 39 -5.45 -3.95 -8.83
N ALA A 40 -5.21 -3.67 -10.12
CA ALA A 40 -6.21 -3.85 -11.17
C ALA A 40 -6.52 -5.32 -11.50
N SER A 41 -5.71 -6.26 -11.01
CA SER A 41 -5.91 -7.71 -11.21
C SER A 41 -5.34 -8.52 -10.04
N GLU A 42 -5.81 -9.75 -9.85
CA GLU A 42 -5.34 -10.68 -8.81
C GLU A 42 -4.03 -11.42 -9.17
N SER A 43 -3.28 -10.90 -10.15
CA SER A 43 -2.03 -11.50 -10.57
C SER A 43 -0.97 -11.41 -9.47
N GLY A 44 -0.22 -12.50 -9.24
CA GLY A 44 0.87 -12.55 -8.26
C GLY A 44 2.09 -11.66 -8.57
N TYR A 45 2.07 -10.94 -9.69
CA TYR A 45 3.11 -9.99 -10.10
C TYR A 45 2.78 -8.54 -9.73
N GLN A 46 1.61 -8.28 -9.12
CA GLN A 46 1.25 -6.94 -8.71
C GLN A 46 1.99 -6.54 -7.43
N TYR A 47 2.41 -5.27 -7.35
CA TYR A 47 3.17 -4.76 -6.21
C TYR A 47 2.77 -3.33 -5.86
N LEU A 48 2.90 -3.01 -4.59
CA LEU A 48 2.96 -1.66 -4.05
C LEU A 48 4.41 -1.39 -3.65
N GLN A 49 4.99 -0.35 -4.21
CA GLN A 49 6.36 0.08 -3.95
C GLN A 49 6.33 1.39 -3.18
N ILE A 50 7.15 1.46 -2.13
CA ILE A 50 7.27 2.64 -1.29
C ILE A 50 8.74 3.02 -1.25
N ASP A 51 9.05 4.21 -1.73
CA ASP A 51 10.39 4.75 -1.66
C ASP A 51 10.60 5.53 -0.35
N MET A 52 11.43 4.99 0.54
CA MET A 52 11.61 5.50 1.90
C MET A 52 12.45 6.79 2.00
N ILE A 53 12.95 7.37 0.90
CA ILE A 53 13.74 8.63 0.86
C ILE A 53 15.16 8.48 1.43
N SER A 54 15.36 7.58 2.39
CA SER A 54 16.63 7.28 3.02
C SER A 54 16.76 5.78 3.22
N VAL A 55 17.98 5.34 3.52
CA VAL A 55 18.26 3.94 3.83
C VAL A 55 17.79 3.63 5.25
N TYR A 56 16.98 2.59 5.40
CA TYR A 56 16.50 2.10 6.70
C TYR A 56 16.78 0.61 6.84
N THR A 57 17.07 0.18 8.08
CA THR A 57 16.95 -1.22 8.47
C THR A 57 15.47 -1.52 8.75
N VAL A 58 14.87 -2.40 7.96
CA VAL A 58 13.46 -2.82 8.11
C VAL A 58 13.42 -4.15 8.87
N CYS A 59 12.88 -4.14 10.08
CA CYS A 59 12.79 -5.34 10.93
C CYS A 59 11.46 -6.08 10.80
N ALA A 60 10.40 -5.40 10.36
CA ALA A 60 9.07 -5.96 10.21
C ALA A 60 8.23 -5.11 9.25
N VAL A 61 7.20 -5.73 8.68
CA VAL A 61 6.18 -5.07 7.86
C VAL A 61 4.82 -5.42 8.43
N ALA A 62 4.00 -4.40 8.68
CA ALA A 62 2.59 -4.56 9.02
C ALA A 62 1.74 -4.37 7.77
N THR A 63 0.72 -5.20 7.58
CA THR A 63 -0.22 -5.10 6.47
C THR A 63 -1.64 -4.98 7.02
N GLN A 64 -2.50 -4.35 6.24
CA GLN A 64 -3.94 -4.29 6.52
C GLN A 64 -4.71 -4.46 5.21
N GLY A 65 -5.93 -4.98 5.33
CA GLY A 65 -6.91 -4.96 4.24
C GLY A 65 -7.89 -3.80 4.40
N THR A 66 -8.95 -3.85 3.61
CA THR A 66 -10.08 -2.91 3.68
C THR A 66 -11.34 -3.64 4.15
N THR A 67 -12.12 -2.94 4.97
CA THR A 67 -13.43 -3.40 5.47
C THR A 67 -14.46 -2.28 5.31
N SER A 68 -14.49 -1.68 4.12
CA SER A 68 -15.48 -0.66 3.77
C SER A 68 -16.79 -1.30 3.30
N ARG A 69 -17.87 -0.51 3.24
CA ARG A 69 -19.20 -1.00 2.83
C ARG A 69 -19.20 -1.72 1.48
N ASN A 70 -18.34 -1.31 0.55
CA ASN A 70 -18.28 -1.83 -0.81
C ASN A 70 -17.09 -2.79 -1.04
N TYR A 71 -16.12 -2.81 -0.13
CA TYR A 71 -14.89 -3.58 -0.27
C TYR A 71 -14.54 -4.29 1.04
N ASN A 72 -14.47 -5.61 0.98
CA ASN A 72 -14.04 -6.46 2.08
C ASN A 72 -12.97 -7.43 1.57
N SER A 73 -11.72 -6.98 1.55
CA SER A 73 -10.62 -7.69 0.92
C SER A 73 -9.29 -7.46 1.65
N TRP A 74 -8.43 -8.48 1.65
CA TRP A 74 -7.10 -8.43 2.25
C TRP A 74 -6.15 -9.43 1.58
N THR A 75 -4.86 -9.11 1.62
CA THR A 75 -3.79 -9.99 1.13
C THR A 75 -3.39 -10.99 2.22
N THR A 76 -3.43 -12.29 1.92
CA THR A 76 -3.10 -13.35 2.88
C THR A 76 -1.65 -13.83 2.79
N LYS A 77 -0.98 -13.63 1.64
CA LYS A 77 0.41 -14.02 1.40
C LYS A 77 1.07 -13.00 0.48
N TYR A 78 2.31 -12.65 0.77
CA TYR A 78 3.11 -11.72 -0.05
C TYR A 78 4.60 -12.08 0.02
N LYS A 79 5.38 -11.48 -0.87
CA LYS A 79 6.85 -11.50 -0.83
C LYS A 79 7.35 -10.07 -0.69
N LEU A 80 8.52 -9.90 -0.09
CA LEU A 80 9.24 -8.63 -0.03
C LEU A 80 10.48 -8.75 -0.93
N SER A 81 10.78 -7.67 -1.64
CA SER A 81 11.89 -7.56 -2.59
C SER A 81 12.60 -6.22 -2.41
#